data_AF-A0A2M8EXD6-F1
#
_entry.id   AF-A0A2M8EXD6-F1
#
_cell.length_a   1.000
_cell.length_b   1.000
_cell.length_c   1.000
_cell.angle_alpha   90.00
_cell.angle_beta   90.00
_cell.angle_gamma   90.00
#
_symmetry.space_group_name_H-M   'P 1'
#
loop_
_entity.id
_entity.type
_entity.pdbx_description
1 polymer ?
#
loop_
_entity_poly.entity_id
_entity_poly.type
_entity_poly.pdbx_seq_one_letter_code
_entity_poly.pdbx_strand_id
1 'polypeptide(L)'
;MHREYVCVISYIHTIITSKKMTKPKSHVYSGLNKEGDIVKTVSPTPRKPDRNLNIPPEYLNLGMYLVVPLILGVMIGIYLDNSWKTGGTFTLIGIGLGTISIFYNLYKLYKKG
;
A
#
# COMPACT_ATOMS: atom_id res chain seq x y z
N MET A 1 -41.32 11.64 -11.24
CA MET A 1 -39.93 11.13 -11.12
C MET A 1 -39.08 11.86 -10.07
N HIS A 2 -39.64 12.59 -9.09
CA HIS A 2 -38.85 13.34 -8.09
C HIS A 2 -38.90 12.78 -6.65
N ARG A 3 -39.83 11.86 -6.34
CA ARG A 3 -40.01 11.31 -4.98
C ARG A 3 -39.05 10.18 -4.62
N GLU A 4 -38.63 9.38 -5.61
CA GLU A 4 -37.74 8.23 -5.41
C GLU A 4 -36.36 8.65 -4.90
N TYR A 5 -35.81 9.75 -5.43
CA TYR A 5 -34.47 10.25 -5.07
C TYR A 5 -34.38 10.75 -3.61
N VAL A 6 -35.45 11.36 -3.09
CA VAL A 6 -35.46 11.88 -1.71
C VAL A 6 -35.43 10.74 -0.69
N CYS A 7 -36.09 9.61 -1.00
CA CYS A 7 -36.15 8.45 -0.12
C CYS A 7 -34.80 7.72 -0.06
N VAL A 8 -34.11 7.57 -1.19
CA VAL A 8 -32.78 6.96 -1.27
C VAL A 8 -31.75 7.78 -0.49
N ILE A 9 -31.80 9.11 -0.58
CA ILE A 9 -30.88 10.01 0.14
C ILE A 9 -31.08 9.90 1.67
N SER A 10 -32.33 9.86 2.16
CA SER A 10 -32.60 9.67 3.59
C SER A 10 -32.15 8.30 4.11
N TYR A 11 -32.33 7.25 3.31
CA TYR A 11 -31.91 5.90 3.69
C TYR A 11 -30.38 5.79 3.81
N ILE A 12 -29.64 6.36 2.85
CA ILE A 12 -28.17 6.41 2.90
C ILE A 12 -27.68 7.20 4.11
N HIS A 13 -28.32 8.34 4.42
CA HIS A 13 -27.94 9.16 5.57
C HIS A 13 -28.17 8.44 6.92
N THR A 14 -29.21 7.61 6.99
CA THR A 14 -29.52 6.82 8.20
C THR A 14 -28.50 5.70 8.42
N ILE A 15 -28.07 5.02 7.35
CA ILE A 15 -27.03 3.97 7.43
C ILE A 15 -25.66 4.55 7.82
N ILE A 16 -25.30 5.73 7.31
CA ILE A 16 -24.02 6.38 7.62
C ILE A 16 -23.98 6.82 9.10
N THR A 17 -25.12 7.23 9.67
CA THR A 17 -25.19 7.71 11.06
C THR A 17 -25.07 6.56 12.07
N SER A 18 -25.60 5.37 11.77
CA SER A 18 -25.59 4.22 12.69
C SER A 18 -24.23 3.52 12.83
N LYS A 19 -23.24 3.81 11.97
CA LYS A 19 -21.92 3.15 12.02
C LYS A 19 -20.94 3.76 13.05
N LYS A 20 -21.36 4.80 13.78
CA LYS A 20 -20.55 5.40 14.85
C LYS A 20 -20.97 4.82 16.20
N MET A 21 -19.97 4.30 16.92
CA MET A 21 -19.98 3.85 18.33
C MET A 21 -20.06 2.35 18.61
N THR A 22 -19.16 1.55 18.03
CA THR A 22 -18.58 0.43 18.79
C THR A 22 -17.27 0.92 19.42
N LYS A 23 -17.24 1.01 20.76
CA LYS A 23 -16.04 1.38 21.52
C LYS A 23 -14.88 0.45 21.11
N PRO A 24 -13.65 0.96 20.89
CA PRO A 24 -12.51 0.10 20.54
C PRO A 24 -12.28 -0.92 21.67
N LYS A 25 -12.07 -2.20 21.31
CA LYS A 25 -11.70 -3.24 22.27
C LYS A 25 -10.44 -2.79 23.03
N SER A 26 -10.56 -2.57 24.34
CA SER A 26 -9.44 -2.22 25.20
C SER A 26 -8.54 -3.44 25.37
N HIS A 27 -7.30 -3.34 24.90
CA HIS A 27 -6.30 -4.39 25.14
C HIS A 27 -5.81 -4.26 26.59
N VAL A 28 -5.93 -5.35 27.36
CA VAL A 28 -5.44 -5.46 28.74
C VAL A 28 -3.99 -5.90 28.67
N TYR A 29 -3.06 -5.07 29.13
CA TYR A 29 -1.64 -5.39 29.18
C TYR A 29 -1.26 -5.72 30.62
N SER A 30 -0.41 -6.75 30.80
CA SER A 30 0.16 -7.08 32.11
C SER A 30 1.57 -6.51 32.18
N GLY A 31 1.81 -5.60 33.12
CA GLY A 31 3.14 -5.05 33.42
C GLY A 31 3.57 -5.46 34.82
N LEU A 32 4.87 -5.40 35.10
CA LEU A 32 5.37 -5.51 36.47
C LEU A 32 5.43 -4.12 37.10
N ASN A 33 4.92 -3.99 38.33
CA ASN A 33 5.20 -2.81 39.17
C ASN A 33 6.62 -2.91 39.77
N LYS A 34 7.04 -1.89 40.53
CA LYS A 34 8.39 -1.83 41.12
C LYS A 34 8.60 -2.85 42.22
N GLU A 35 7.51 -3.42 42.71
CA GLU A 35 7.42 -4.39 43.79
C GLU A 35 7.46 -5.83 43.26
N GLY A 36 7.44 -6.03 41.94
CA GLY A 36 7.53 -7.34 41.29
C GLY A 36 6.18 -8.01 41.03
N ASP A 37 5.06 -7.34 41.31
CA ASP A 37 3.72 -7.85 41.09
C ASP A 37 3.24 -7.60 39.66
N ILE A 38 2.48 -8.56 39.14
CA ILE A 38 1.84 -8.46 37.83
C ILE A 38 0.57 -7.62 37.95
N VAL A 39 0.62 -6.38 37.45
CA VAL A 39 -0.53 -5.47 37.42
C VAL A 39 -1.09 -5.40 36.01
N LYS A 40 -2.40 -5.68 35.88
CA LYS A 40 -3.14 -5.53 34.62
C LYS A 40 -3.57 -4.08 34.46
N THR A 41 -2.92 -3.35 33.55
CA THR A 41 -3.28 -1.96 33.26
C THR A 41 -4.15 -1.91 32.01
N VAL A 42 -5.37 -1.39 32.16
CA VAL A 42 -6.29 -1.14 31.04
C VAL A 42 -5.91 0.20 30.42
N SER A 43 -5.26 0.17 29.25
CA SER A 43 -4.93 1.40 28.52
C SER A 43 -6.24 2.03 28.00
N PRO A 44 -6.55 3.30 28.33
CA PRO A 44 -7.81 3.93 27.97
C PRO A 44 -7.93 4.28 26.47
N THR A 45 -6.83 4.25 25.71
CA THR A 45 -6.84 4.61 24.30
C THR A 45 -6.03 3.63 23.44
N PRO A 46 -6.57 3.16 22.30
CA PRO A 46 -5.77 2.49 21.29
C PRO A 46 -4.76 3.50 20.74
N ARG A 47 -3.47 3.13 20.66
CA ARG A 47 -2.47 3.95 19.96
C ARG A 47 -2.95 4.11 18.52
N LYS A 48 -3.32 5.33 18.12
CA LYS A 48 -3.57 5.64 16.71
C LYS A 48 -2.25 5.41 15.99
N PRO A 49 -2.21 4.61 14.90
CA PRO A 49 -1.01 4.51 14.10
C PRO A 49 -0.74 5.92 13.57
N ASP A 50 0.36 6.52 14.01
CA ASP A 50 0.84 7.80 13.52
C ASP A 50 1.32 7.59 12.08
N ARG A 51 0.36 7.60 11.16
CA ARG A 51 0.56 7.46 9.72
C ARG A 51 0.76 8.83 9.09
N ASN A 52 1.45 9.75 9.79
CA ASN A 52 1.93 10.98 9.16
C ASN A 52 3.17 10.65 8.31
N LEU A 53 2.96 9.82 7.28
CA LEU A 53 3.97 9.49 6.31
C LEU A 53 4.02 10.63 5.29
N ASN A 54 4.68 11.73 5.68
CA ASN A 54 4.94 12.86 4.80
C ASN A 54 6.10 12.50 3.86
N ILE A 55 5.85 11.59 2.91
CA ILE A 55 6.80 11.26 1.84
C ILE A 55 6.59 12.28 0.71
N PRO A 56 7.63 13.04 0.35
CA PRO A 56 7.58 13.95 -0.78
C PRO A 56 7.22 13.20 -2.08
N PRO A 57 6.34 13.75 -2.93
CA PRO A 57 5.86 13.09 -4.15
C PRO A 57 6.98 12.72 -5.13
N GLU A 58 8.14 13.38 -5.03
CA GLU A 58 9.34 13.12 -5.82
C GLU A 58 9.84 11.68 -5.63
N TYR A 59 9.77 11.14 -4.40
CA TYR A 59 10.21 9.76 -4.13
C TYR A 59 9.25 8.72 -4.70
N LEU A 60 7.95 9.01 -4.74
CA LEU A 60 6.96 8.16 -5.41
C LEU A 60 7.20 8.13 -6.92
N ASN A 61 7.47 9.30 -7.51
CA ASN A 61 7.81 9.39 -8.93
C ASN A 61 9.08 8.61 -9.25
N LEU A 62 10.11 8.72 -8.41
CA LEU A 62 11.34 7.93 -8.55
C LEU A 62 11.02 6.44 -8.55
N GLY A 63 10.24 5.96 -7.57
CA GLY A 63 9.78 4.58 -7.48
C GLY A 63 9.11 4.07 -8.76
N MET A 64 8.28 4.92 -9.39
CA MET A 64 7.64 4.58 -10.67
C MET A 64 8.65 4.42 -11.82
N TYR A 65 9.70 5.24 -11.88
CA TYR A 65 10.77 5.09 -12.88
C TYR A 65 11.57 3.78 -12.72
N LEU A 66 11.60 3.21 -11.50
CA LEU A 66 12.21 1.90 -11.24
C LEU A 66 11.25 0.75 -11.58
N VAL A 67 10.04 0.79 -11.02
CA VAL A 67 9.13 -0.36 -11.04
C VAL A 67 8.53 -0.61 -12.43
N VAL A 68 8.15 0.45 -13.15
CA VAL A 68 7.49 0.33 -14.46
C VAL A 68 8.31 -0.46 -15.48
N PRO A 69 9.58 -0.11 -15.78
CA PRO A 69 10.36 -0.83 -16.78
C PRO A 69 10.64 -2.29 -16.39
N LEU A 70 10.77 -2.59 -15.09
CA LEU A 70 10.98 -3.96 -14.62
C LEU A 70 9.73 -4.83 -14.81
N ILE A 71 8.57 -4.34 -14.36
CA ILE A 71 7.30 -5.05 -14.53
C ILE A 71 7.00 -5.24 -16.03
N LEU A 72 7.22 -4.21 -16.84
CA LEU A 72 7.00 -4.27 -18.28
C LEU A 72 7.93 -5.32 -18.93
N GLY A 73 9.22 -5.31 -18.61
CA GLY A 73 10.18 -6.29 -19.11
C GLY A 73 9.83 -7.72 -18.73
N VAL A 74 9.41 -7.95 -17.48
CA VAL A 74 8.96 -9.26 -16.98
C VAL A 74 7.69 -9.71 -17.70
N MET A 75 6.69 -8.84 -17.85
CA MET A 75 5.44 -9.17 -18.55
C MET A 75 5.69 -9.59 -20.00
N ILE A 76 6.52 -8.83 -20.73
CA ILE A 76 6.90 -9.15 -22.10
C ILE A 76 7.68 -10.48 -22.13
N GLY A 77 8.61 -10.67 -21.21
CA GLY A 77 9.41 -11.89 -21.13
C GLY A 77 8.57 -13.15 -20.89
N ILE A 78 7.59 -13.10 -19.97
CA ILE A 78 6.66 -14.20 -19.71
C ILE A 78 5.79 -14.48 -20.94
N TYR A 79 5.30 -13.43 -21.61
CA TYR A 79 4.49 -13.57 -22.82
C TYR A 79 5.27 -14.26 -23.95
N LEU A 80 6.53 -13.89 -24.14
CA LEU A 80 7.44 -14.53 -25.10
C LEU A 80 7.79 -15.96 -24.70
N ASP A 81 8.07 -16.21 -23.42
CA ASP A 81 8.37 -17.55 -22.92
C ASP A 81 7.19 -18.52 -23.11
N ASN A 82 5.95 -18.04 -22.92
CA ASN A 82 4.76 -18.84 -23.17
C ASN A 82 4.55 -19.11 -24.67
N SER A 83 4.91 -18.16 -25.53
CA SER A 83 4.78 -18.29 -26.98
C SER A 83 5.81 -19.26 -27.57
N TRP A 84 7.05 -19.24 -27.07
CA TRP A 84 8.15 -20.07 -27.58
C TRP A 84 8.51 -21.27 -26.70
N LYS A 85 7.80 -21.49 -25.58
CA LYS A 85 8.03 -22.58 -24.62
C LYS A 85 9.48 -22.69 -24.14
N THR A 86 10.14 -21.56 -23.96
CA THR A 86 11.57 -21.45 -23.59
C THR A 86 11.86 -21.53 -22.09
N GLY A 87 10.86 -21.90 -21.28
CA GLY A 87 11.06 -22.29 -19.89
C GLY A 87 11.55 -21.18 -18.94
N GLY A 88 11.44 -19.90 -19.32
CA GLY A 88 11.84 -18.77 -18.47
C GLY A 88 13.00 -17.93 -19.02
N THR A 89 13.57 -18.30 -20.17
CA THR A 89 14.74 -17.62 -20.74
C THR A 89 14.43 -16.17 -21.13
N PHE A 90 13.30 -15.90 -21.80
CA PHE A 90 12.92 -14.54 -22.19
C PHE A 90 12.51 -13.69 -20.99
N THR A 91 11.96 -14.30 -19.93
CA THR A 91 11.70 -13.62 -18.66
C THR A 91 13.00 -13.16 -18.03
N LEU A 92 14.04 -13.99 -18.03
CA LEU A 92 15.36 -13.63 -17.51
C LEU A 92 15.99 -12.46 -18.32
N ILE A 93 15.90 -12.52 -19.65
CA ILE A 93 16.35 -11.44 -20.53
C ILE A 93 15.52 -10.16 -20.28
N GLY A 94 14.20 -10.28 -20.12
CA GLY A 94 13.28 -9.19 -19.82
C GLY A 94 13.61 -8.49 -18.50
N ILE A 95 13.97 -9.26 -17.45
CA ILE A 95 14.47 -8.71 -16.18
C ILE A 95 15.77 -7.94 -16.39
N GLY A 96 16.71 -8.51 -17.17
CA GLY A 96 17.97 -7.84 -17.50
C GLY A 96 17.76 -6.51 -18.23
N LEU A 97 16.93 -6.51 -19.28
CA LEU A 97 16.58 -5.31 -20.05
C LEU A 97 15.84 -4.27 -19.19
N GLY A 98 14.89 -4.72 -18.36
CA GLY A 98 14.20 -3.86 -17.40
C GLY A 98 15.18 -3.19 -16.45
N THR A 99 16.13 -3.95 -15.90
CA THR A 99 17.17 -3.44 -15.01
C THR A 99 18.08 -2.43 -15.70
N ILE A 100 18.54 -2.69 -16.93
CA ILE A 100 19.34 -1.73 -17.72
C ILE A 100 18.54 -0.45 -17.97
N SER A 101 17.24 -0.57 -18.28
CA SER A 101 16.35 0.57 -18.49
C SER A 101 16.19 1.42 -17.23
N ILE A 102 16.09 0.80 -16.04
CA ILE A 102 16.12 1.50 -14.75
C ILE A 102 17.39 2.34 -14.62
N PHE A 103 18.57 1.73 -14.81
CA PHE A 103 19.84 2.46 -14.69
C PHE A 103 19.93 3.62 -15.68
N TYR A 104 19.46 3.42 -16.91
CA TYR A 104 19.39 4.49 -17.90
C TYR A 104 18.44 5.63 -17.48
N ASN A 105 17.25 5.29 -16.98
CA ASN A 105 16.29 6.27 -16.49
C ASN A 105 16.82 7.05 -15.29
N LEU A 106 17.48 6.37 -14.34
CA LEU A 106 18.12 7.00 -13.19
C LEU A 106 19.26 7.92 -13.62
N TYR A 107 20.13 7.48 -14.53
CA TYR A 107 21.20 8.32 -15.07
C TYR A 107 20.66 9.57 -15.76
N LYS A 108 19.59 9.42 -16.56
CA LYS A 108 18.91 10.52 -17.22
C LYS A 108 18.27 11.50 -16.24
N LEU A 109 17.69 10.99 -15.15
CA LEU A 109 17.11 11.81 -14.09
C LEU A 109 18.19 12.59 -13.33
N TYR A 110 19.28 11.91 -12.97
CA TYR A 110 20.44 12.51 -12.31
C TYR A 110 21.07 13.63 -13.14
N LYS A 111 21.16 13.48 -14.47
CA LYS A 111 21.71 14.52 -15.35
C LYS A 111 20.76 15.72 -15.55
N LYS A 112 19.45 15.55 -15.30
CA LYS A 112 18.43 16.60 -15.47
C LYS A 112 18.13 17.38 -14.20
N GLY A 113 18.39 16.80 -13.03
CA GLY A 113 18.37 17.50 -11.74
C GLY A 113 19.66 18.28 -11.51
#